data_AF-A0A9D1W5X5-F1
#
_entry.id   AF-A0A9D1W5X5-F1
#
_cell.length_a   1.000
_cell.length_b   1.000
_cell.length_c   1.000
_cell.angle_alpha   90.00
_cell.angle_beta   90.00
_cell.angle_gamma   90.00
#
_symmetry.space_group_name_H-M   'P 1'
#
loop_
_entity.id
_entity.type
_entity.pdbx_description
1 polymer ?
#
loop_
_entity_poly.entity_id
_entity_poly.type
_entity_poly.pdbx_seq_one_letter_code
_entity_poly.pdbx_strand_id
1 'polypeptide(L)'
;MSQLNLGKDAAEETETEAEEQSLIDVKGVFYGSYAASQEGYENMYLVFDYVNDLENRTLPSSNEGVTMTVNGTNTYNAKMPEYSDNERFEKYTGYEYLIGYGDLLGGADPVRMFVHYEFNPNDLKTGETITFTLGDQTVEYPVADVQEISVMDELLKVEDDYENAQMRAAFKWRVDESV
;
A
#
# COMPACT_ATOMS: atom_id res chain seq x y z
N MET A 1 50.88 6.01 -50.49
CA MET A 1 51.23 5.10 -49.39
C MET A 1 50.44 5.52 -48.17
N SER A 2 49.72 4.57 -47.59
CA SER A 2 48.77 4.73 -46.49
C SER A 2 49.46 5.22 -45.21
N GLN A 3 48.86 6.19 -44.51
CA GLN A 3 49.13 6.45 -43.10
C GLN A 3 47.95 5.95 -42.28
N LEU A 4 48.24 5.00 -41.37
CA LEU A 4 47.33 4.55 -40.32
C LEU A 4 47.02 5.75 -39.41
N ASN A 5 45.74 6.08 -39.28
CA ASN A 5 45.24 6.86 -38.15
C ASN A 5 44.62 5.86 -37.16
N LEU A 6 45.22 5.74 -35.98
CA LEU A 6 44.74 4.89 -34.89
C LEU A 6 43.41 5.46 -34.38
N GLY A 7 42.33 4.70 -34.58
CA GLY A 7 41.05 4.94 -33.94
C GLY A 7 41.23 4.90 -32.43
N LYS A 8 40.96 6.03 -31.78
CA LYS A 8 40.76 6.11 -30.34
C LYS A 8 39.24 6.13 -30.14
N ASP A 9 38.64 4.96 -30.12
CA ASP A 9 37.26 4.80 -29.66
C ASP A 9 37.24 5.16 -28.18
N ALA A 10 36.65 6.32 -27.87
CA ALA A 10 36.20 6.63 -26.53
C ALA A 10 34.98 5.75 -26.29
N ALA A 11 35.14 4.68 -25.50
CA ALA A 11 34.02 3.98 -24.91
C ALA A 11 33.34 4.95 -23.95
N GLU A 12 32.18 5.44 -24.37
CA GLU A 12 31.24 6.16 -23.51
C GLU A 12 30.57 5.10 -22.64
N GLU A 13 31.10 4.90 -21.42
CA GLU A 13 30.42 4.09 -20.41
C GLU A 13 29.19 4.88 -19.95
N THR A 14 28.05 4.61 -20.58
CA THR A 14 26.74 4.94 -20.03
C THR A 14 26.51 4.01 -18.83
N GLU A 15 26.74 4.51 -17.62
CA GLU A 15 26.15 3.96 -16.41
C GLU A 15 24.63 4.02 -16.58
N THR A 16 24.01 2.88 -16.90
CA THR A 16 22.58 2.68 -16.66
C THR A 16 22.39 2.70 -15.15
N GLU A 17 21.84 3.79 -14.61
CA GLU A 17 21.21 3.78 -13.29
C GLU A 17 20.24 2.60 -13.26
N ALA A 18 20.50 1.63 -12.40
CA ALA A 18 19.53 0.57 -12.14
C ALA A 18 18.31 1.25 -11.55
N GLU A 19 17.16 1.15 -12.22
CA GLU A 19 15.87 1.55 -11.63
C GLU A 19 15.72 0.83 -10.28
N GLU A 20 15.68 1.61 -9.21
CA GLU A 20 15.45 1.10 -7.87
C GLU A 20 14.05 0.44 -7.88
N GLN A 21 14.01 -0.88 -7.68
CA GLN A 21 12.77 -1.62 -7.72
C GLN A 21 11.89 -1.18 -6.52
N SER A 22 10.68 -0.70 -6.80
CA SER A 22 9.69 -0.40 -5.75
C SER A 22 9.49 -1.64 -4.88
N LEU A 23 9.58 -1.46 -3.56
CA LEU A 23 9.27 -2.49 -2.57
C LEU A 23 7.76 -2.61 -2.31
N ILE A 24 6.96 -1.78 -2.96
CA ILE A 24 5.51 -1.73 -2.79
C ILE A 24 4.84 -2.19 -4.09
N ASP A 25 4.08 -3.27 -4.00
CA ASP A 25 3.21 -3.75 -5.07
C ASP A 25 1.73 -3.54 -4.69
N VAL A 26 1.11 -2.51 -5.26
CA VAL A 26 -0.26 -2.11 -4.91
C VAL A 26 -1.26 -3.13 -5.44
N LYS A 27 -2.12 -3.64 -4.55
CA LYS A 27 -3.17 -4.61 -4.88
C LYS A 27 -4.54 -3.99 -5.05
N GLY A 28 -4.78 -2.88 -4.34
CA GLY A 28 -6.02 -2.13 -4.52
C GLY A 28 -6.11 -0.92 -3.60
N VAL A 29 -6.92 0.04 -4.04
CA VAL A 29 -7.30 1.19 -3.23
C VAL A 29 -8.82 1.21 -3.10
N PHE A 30 -9.29 1.32 -1.87
CA PHE A 30 -10.70 1.22 -1.52
C PHE A 30 -11.13 2.42 -0.70
N TYR A 31 -12.36 2.89 -0.89
CA TYR A 31 -12.92 3.93 -0.03
C TYR A 31 -14.36 3.64 0.39
N GLY A 32 -14.77 4.18 1.54
CA GLY A 32 -16.12 3.98 2.05
C GLY A 32 -16.44 4.75 3.33
N SER A 33 -17.73 4.82 3.62
CA SER A 33 -18.31 5.54 4.78
C SER A 33 -18.67 4.63 5.96
N TYR A 34 -18.20 3.38 5.97
CA TYR A 34 -18.62 2.36 6.94
C TYR A 34 -18.02 2.54 8.34
N ALA A 35 -16.86 3.20 8.46
CA ALA A 35 -16.25 3.56 9.74
C ALA A 35 -16.47 5.05 10.04
N ALA A 36 -16.49 5.41 11.33
CA ALA A 36 -16.65 6.78 11.76
C ALA A 36 -15.48 7.65 11.26
N SER A 37 -15.82 8.64 10.45
CA SER A 37 -14.91 9.66 9.94
C SER A 37 -15.34 11.05 10.39
N GLN A 38 -14.46 12.04 10.23
CA GLN A 38 -14.81 13.44 10.42
C GLN A 38 -15.93 13.86 9.45
N GLU A 39 -16.75 14.84 9.84
CA GLU A 39 -17.84 15.33 8.98
C GLU A 39 -17.28 15.82 7.63
N GLY A 40 -17.83 15.28 6.53
CA GLY A 40 -17.37 15.56 5.16
C GLY A 40 -16.12 14.78 4.73
N TYR A 41 -15.63 13.85 5.55
CA TYR A 41 -14.53 12.96 5.22
C TYR A 41 -15.04 11.52 5.07
N GLU A 42 -14.33 10.72 4.28
CA GLU A 42 -14.53 9.29 4.12
C GLU A 42 -13.24 8.53 4.43
N ASN A 43 -13.33 7.21 4.57
CA ASN A 43 -12.18 6.36 4.84
C ASN A 43 -11.61 5.85 3.52
N MET A 44 -10.28 5.88 3.38
CA MET A 44 -9.57 5.26 2.27
C MET A 44 -8.55 4.26 2.79
N TYR A 45 -8.43 3.14 2.10
CA TYR A 45 -7.52 2.06 2.41
C TYR A 45 -6.67 1.75 1.19
N LEU A 46 -5.35 1.75 1.37
CA LEU A 46 -4.42 1.21 0.40
C LEU A 46 -4.06 -0.21 0.87
N VAL A 47 -4.20 -1.19 -0.02
CA VAL A 47 -3.78 -2.58 0.18
C VAL A 47 -2.63 -2.88 -0.77
N PHE A 48 -1.54 -3.42 -0.26
CA PHE A 48 -0.32 -3.67 -1.03
C PHE A 48 0.44 -4.87 -0.48
N ASP A 49 1.25 -5.48 -1.32
CA ASP A 49 2.30 -6.39 -0.89
C ASP A 49 3.57 -5.56 -0.66
N TYR A 50 4.15 -5.66 0.53
CA TYR A 50 5.52 -5.24 0.75
C TYR A 50 6.43 -6.36 0.22
N VAL A 51 7.03 -6.12 -0.95
CA VAL A 51 7.96 -7.03 -1.59
C VAL A 51 9.23 -7.06 -0.76
N ASN A 52 9.47 -8.21 -0.15
CA ASN A 52 10.59 -8.42 0.73
C ASN A 52 11.84 -8.65 -0.13
N ASP A 53 12.82 -7.75 -0.04
CA ASP A 53 14.17 -8.09 -0.43
C ASP A 53 14.80 -8.87 0.72
N LEU A 54 15.84 -9.68 0.48
CA LEU A 54 16.37 -10.62 1.49
C LEU A 54 16.98 -9.95 2.76
N GLU A 55 16.74 -8.64 2.95
CA GLU A 55 17.22 -7.80 4.03
C GLU A 55 16.10 -7.44 5.02
N ASN A 56 16.46 -7.20 6.28
CA ASN A 56 15.49 -6.74 7.26
C ASN A 56 15.25 -5.24 7.10
N ARG A 57 14.00 -4.79 7.29
CA ARG A 57 13.62 -3.39 7.17
C ARG A 57 12.75 -2.94 8.32
N THR A 58 13.06 -1.78 8.89
CA THR A 58 12.20 -1.15 9.90
C THR A 58 11.14 -0.33 9.19
N LEU A 59 9.88 -0.72 9.36
CA LEU A 59 8.74 0.00 8.79
C LEU A 59 8.35 1.19 9.68
N PRO A 60 7.59 2.16 9.14
CA PRO A 60 7.15 3.32 9.90
C PRO A 60 6.43 2.92 11.20
N SER A 61 6.87 3.48 12.32
CA SER A 61 6.25 3.27 13.64
C SER A 61 5.25 4.36 14.02
N SER A 62 5.17 5.42 13.21
CA SER A 62 4.21 6.52 13.34
C SER A 62 3.58 6.82 11.98
N ASN A 63 2.58 7.70 11.99
CA ASN A 63 1.99 8.22 10.76
C ASN A 63 2.82 9.32 10.09
N GLU A 64 3.92 9.76 10.71
CA GLU A 64 4.83 10.72 10.08
C GLU A 64 5.51 10.07 8.86
N GLY A 65 5.42 10.71 7.70
CA GLY A 65 5.98 10.17 6.45
C GLY A 65 5.13 9.08 5.80
N VAL A 66 3.95 8.77 6.35
CA VAL A 66 2.96 7.90 5.72
C VAL A 66 1.77 8.75 5.28
N THR A 67 1.75 9.15 4.02
CA THR A 67 0.80 10.14 3.50
C THR A 67 0.15 9.70 2.20
N MET A 68 -0.97 10.34 1.89
CA MET A 68 -1.70 10.20 0.65
C MET A 68 -1.94 11.60 0.09
N THR A 69 -1.47 11.86 -1.12
CA THR A 69 -1.72 13.12 -1.84
C THR A 69 -2.68 12.86 -2.97
N VAL A 70 -3.83 13.52 -2.91
CA VAL A 70 -4.86 13.51 -3.95
C VAL A 70 -4.72 14.79 -4.77
N ASN A 71 -5.06 14.77 -6.05
CA ASN A 71 -5.05 15.93 -6.96
C ASN A 71 -3.74 16.72 -7.03
N GLY A 72 -2.63 16.09 -6.67
CA GLY A 72 -1.29 16.68 -6.62
C GLY A 72 -1.10 17.77 -5.55
N THR A 73 -2.11 18.08 -4.73
CA THR A 73 -2.05 19.21 -3.79
C THR A 73 -2.54 18.84 -2.39
N ASN A 74 -3.65 18.10 -2.27
CA ASN A 74 -4.25 17.82 -0.97
C ASN A 74 -3.64 16.56 -0.35
N THR A 75 -2.87 16.77 0.72
CA THR A 75 -2.16 15.68 1.43
C THR A 75 -2.86 15.33 2.75
N TYR A 76 -3.05 14.04 2.96
CA TYR A 76 -3.68 13.41 4.11
C TYR A 76 -2.67 12.50 4.81
N ASN A 77 -2.58 12.58 6.14
CA ASN A 77 -1.75 11.66 6.91
C ASN A 77 -2.51 10.36 7.16
N ALA A 78 -1.77 9.25 7.21
CA ALA A 78 -2.33 7.99 7.66
C ALA A 78 -2.85 8.10 9.09
N LYS A 79 -3.86 7.29 9.38
CA LYS A 79 -4.40 7.11 10.72
C LYS A 79 -3.58 6.08 11.47
N MET A 80 -3.47 6.27 12.77
CA MET A 80 -3.04 5.19 13.65
C MET A 80 -4.14 4.11 13.68
N PRO A 81 -3.80 2.84 13.92
CA PRO A 81 -4.77 1.76 14.07
C PRO A 81 -5.55 1.95 15.40
N GLU A 82 -6.49 2.89 15.43
CA GLU A 82 -7.28 3.20 16.63
C GLU A 82 -8.71 2.62 16.56
N TYR A 83 -8.97 1.72 15.60
CA TYR A 83 -10.30 1.16 15.36
C TYR A 83 -10.34 -0.36 15.57
N SER A 84 -11.39 -0.83 16.26
CA SER A 84 -11.66 -2.25 16.47
C SER A 84 -11.75 -3.06 15.17
N ASP A 85 -12.16 -2.41 14.09
CA ASP A 85 -12.35 -3.07 12.79
C ASP A 85 -11.01 -3.37 12.11
N ASN A 86 -10.01 -2.47 12.22
CA ASN A 86 -8.66 -2.73 11.70
C ASN A 86 -8.00 -3.89 12.48
N GLU A 87 -8.03 -3.83 13.82
CA GLU A 87 -7.49 -4.88 14.68
C GLU A 87 -8.17 -6.23 14.41
N ARG A 88 -9.50 -6.22 14.28
CA ARG A 88 -10.28 -7.41 13.94
C ARG A 88 -9.90 -7.95 12.56
N PHE A 89 -9.77 -7.08 11.57
CA PHE A 89 -9.41 -7.47 10.22
C PHE A 89 -8.02 -8.10 10.19
N GLU A 90 -7.00 -7.46 10.77
CA GLU A 90 -5.64 -8.02 10.91
C GLU A 90 -5.67 -9.40 11.55
N LYS A 91 -6.32 -9.49 12.71
CA LYS A 91 -6.39 -10.72 13.51
C LYS A 91 -6.96 -11.89 12.70
N TYR A 92 -7.94 -11.66 11.84
CA TYR A 92 -8.65 -12.75 11.16
C TYR A 92 -8.25 -12.99 9.70
N THR A 93 -7.60 -12.03 9.04
CA THR A 93 -7.23 -12.15 7.62
C THR A 93 -5.76 -12.49 7.40
N GLY A 94 -4.89 -12.21 8.37
CA GLY A 94 -3.44 -12.33 8.21
C GLY A 94 -2.81 -11.17 7.44
N TYR A 95 -3.58 -10.10 7.22
CA TYR A 95 -3.06 -8.81 6.74
C TYR A 95 -2.44 -8.07 7.91
N GLU A 96 -1.46 -7.23 7.62
CA GLU A 96 -0.76 -6.45 8.63
C GLU A 96 -0.99 -4.94 8.41
N TYR A 97 -1.21 -4.19 9.49
CA TYR A 97 -1.26 -2.73 9.38
C TYR A 97 0.16 -2.18 9.27
N LEU A 98 0.43 -1.35 8.26
CA LEU A 98 1.79 -0.83 8.01
C LEU A 98 2.38 -0.14 9.24
N ILE A 99 1.63 0.77 9.85
CA ILE A 99 2.13 1.59 10.96
C ILE A 99 2.13 0.77 12.24
N GLY A 100 3.30 0.61 12.83
CA GLY A 100 3.46 -0.13 14.08
C GLY A 100 3.72 -1.62 13.89
N TYR A 101 3.83 -2.11 12.65
CA TYR A 101 4.29 -3.48 12.37
C TYR A 101 5.67 -3.77 12.96
N GLY A 102 6.58 -2.79 12.90
CA GLY A 102 7.94 -2.91 13.40
C GLY A 102 8.93 -3.36 12.32
N ASP A 103 9.74 -4.38 12.64
CA ASP A 103 10.75 -4.89 11.72
C ASP A 103 10.19 -5.98 10.81
N LEU A 104 10.18 -5.71 9.52
CA LEU A 104 10.00 -6.71 8.48
C LEU A 104 11.28 -7.54 8.36
N LEU A 105 11.16 -8.84 8.61
CA LEU A 105 12.28 -9.77 8.48
C LEU A 105 12.45 -10.18 7.01
N GLY A 106 13.68 -10.16 6.52
CA GLY A 106 14.04 -10.54 5.16
C GLY A 106 13.54 -11.95 4.81
N GLY A 107 13.06 -12.13 3.58
CA GLY A 107 12.41 -13.36 3.15
C GLY A 107 12.00 -13.33 1.68
N ALA A 108 11.56 -14.47 1.16
CA ALA A 108 11.13 -14.58 -0.25
C ALA A 108 9.64 -14.25 -0.44
N ASP A 109 8.84 -14.37 0.62
CA ASP A 109 7.40 -14.16 0.57
C ASP A 109 7.06 -12.70 0.92
N PRO A 110 6.23 -12.03 0.12
CA PRO A 110 5.75 -10.69 0.46
C PRO A 110 4.82 -10.74 1.67
N VAL A 111 4.74 -9.61 2.39
CA VAL A 111 3.75 -9.42 3.44
C VAL A 111 2.64 -8.53 2.92
N ARG A 112 1.40 -9.04 2.97
CA ARG A 112 0.20 -8.30 2.60
C ARG A 112 -0.12 -7.29 3.69
N MET A 113 -0.04 -6.01 3.33
CA MET A 113 -0.23 -4.89 4.24
C MET A 113 -1.38 -3.99 3.81
N PHE A 114 -1.86 -3.19 4.75
CA PHE A 114 -2.75 -2.09 4.46
C PHE A 114 -2.47 -0.87 5.34
N VAL A 115 -2.97 0.28 4.88
CA VAL A 115 -2.93 1.55 5.61
C VAL A 115 -4.23 2.31 5.40
N HIS A 116 -4.69 3.01 6.44
CA HIS A 116 -5.93 3.77 6.46
C HIS A 116 -5.69 5.29 6.49
N TYR A 117 -6.52 6.02 5.75
CA TYR A 117 -6.58 7.47 5.71
C TYR A 117 -8.02 7.95 5.90
N GLU A 118 -8.19 9.13 6.50
CA GLU A 118 -9.42 9.91 6.36
C GLU A 118 -9.16 11.02 5.34
N PHE A 119 -10.04 11.17 4.34
CA PHE A 119 -9.87 12.15 3.27
C PHE A 119 -11.19 12.80 2.85
N ASN A 120 -11.13 13.97 2.19
CA ASN A 120 -12.31 14.58 1.61
C ASN A 120 -12.60 13.94 0.23
N PRO A 121 -13.73 13.23 0.05
CA PRO A 121 -14.05 12.58 -1.23
C PRO A 121 -14.23 13.56 -2.39
N ASN A 122 -14.54 14.84 -2.11
CA ASN A 122 -14.65 15.87 -3.15
C ASN A 122 -13.31 16.16 -3.85
N ASP A 123 -12.19 15.73 -3.28
CA ASP A 123 -10.87 15.94 -3.85
C ASP A 123 -10.52 14.91 -4.93
N LEU A 124 -11.21 13.77 -4.98
CA LEU A 124 -11.04 12.79 -6.05
C LEU A 124 -11.59 13.36 -7.36
N LYS A 125 -10.70 13.52 -8.35
CA LYS A 125 -11.08 13.92 -9.71
C LYS A 125 -10.82 12.79 -10.68
N THR A 126 -11.79 12.56 -11.57
CA THR A 126 -11.67 11.58 -12.65
C THR A 126 -10.48 11.93 -13.55
N GLY A 127 -9.65 10.94 -13.86
CA GLY A 127 -8.48 11.10 -14.74
C GLY A 127 -7.20 11.52 -14.03
N GLU A 128 -7.21 11.67 -12.70
CA GLU A 128 -6.03 11.94 -11.89
C GLU A 128 -5.49 10.66 -11.22
N THR A 129 -4.30 10.78 -10.63
CA THR A 129 -3.67 9.77 -9.78
C THR A 129 -3.68 10.21 -8.32
N ILE A 130 -3.63 9.23 -7.44
CA ILE A 130 -3.35 9.39 -6.01
C ILE A 130 -1.90 8.99 -5.80
N THR A 131 -1.12 9.80 -5.11
CA THR A 131 0.25 9.46 -4.71
C THR A 131 0.26 9.05 -3.25
N PHE A 132 0.67 7.82 -2.97
CA PHE A 132 0.91 7.34 -1.61
C PHE A 132 2.41 7.40 -1.31
N THR A 133 2.77 7.99 -0.18
CA THR A 133 4.12 8.00 0.36
C THR A 133 4.15 7.11 1.59
N LEU A 134 4.98 6.08 1.60
CA LEU A 134 5.10 5.08 2.65
C LEU A 134 6.55 5.06 3.16
N GLY A 135 6.93 6.05 3.97
CA GLY A 135 8.33 6.25 4.36
C GLY A 135 9.15 6.87 3.22
N ASP A 136 10.12 6.14 2.69
CA ASP A 136 10.94 6.56 1.55
C ASP A 136 10.36 6.13 0.19
N GLN A 137 9.35 5.25 0.19
CA GLN A 137 8.71 4.76 -1.03
C GLN A 137 7.57 5.68 -1.45
N THR A 138 7.38 5.84 -2.76
CA THR A 138 6.18 6.49 -3.32
C THR A 138 5.57 5.60 -4.39
N VAL A 139 4.23 5.53 -4.40
CA VAL A 139 3.48 4.80 -5.43
C VAL A 139 2.33 5.64 -5.94
N GLU A 140 2.09 5.60 -7.23
CA GLU A 140 0.94 6.26 -7.86
C GLU A 140 -0.15 5.24 -8.17
N TYR A 141 -1.40 5.63 -7.95
CA TYR A 141 -2.56 4.80 -8.23
C TYR A 141 -3.64 5.61 -8.96
N PRO A 142 -4.19 5.12 -10.08
CA PRO A 142 -5.21 5.85 -10.83
C PRO A 142 -6.53 5.92 -10.06
N VAL A 143 -7.13 7.13 -9.99
CA VAL A 143 -8.44 7.33 -9.35
C VAL A 143 -9.53 6.49 -10.02
N ALA A 144 -9.40 6.18 -11.30
CA ALA A 144 -10.36 5.37 -12.05
C ALA A 144 -10.49 3.92 -11.54
N ASP A 145 -9.45 3.39 -10.87
CA ASP A 145 -9.41 2.00 -10.38
C ASP A 145 -9.66 1.94 -8.86
N VAL A 146 -9.99 3.07 -8.24
CA VAL A 146 -10.38 3.13 -6.82
C VAL A 146 -11.78 2.54 -6.67
N GLN A 147 -11.94 1.64 -5.71
CA GLN A 147 -13.19 0.90 -5.52
C GLN A 147 -13.95 1.40 -4.28
N GLU A 148 -15.24 1.68 -4.45
CA GLU A 148 -16.12 1.94 -3.31
C GLU A 148 -16.47 0.62 -2.60
N ILE A 149 -16.38 0.62 -1.27
CA ILE A 149 -16.71 -0.51 -0.42
C ILE A 149 -17.68 -0.12 0.69
N SER A 150 -18.54 -1.06 1.04
CA SER A 150 -19.59 -0.90 2.05
C SER A 150 -19.19 -1.44 3.42
N VAL A 151 -18.18 -2.31 3.48
CA VAL A 151 -17.61 -2.87 4.71
C VAL A 151 -16.13 -3.19 4.52
N MET A 152 -15.36 -3.21 5.62
CA MET A 152 -13.91 -3.48 5.59
C MET A 152 -13.54 -4.85 5.02
N ASP A 153 -14.37 -5.88 5.22
CA ASP A 153 -14.10 -7.23 4.70
C ASP A 153 -14.00 -7.28 3.16
N GLU A 154 -14.50 -6.25 2.47
CA GLU A 154 -14.37 -6.13 1.01
C GLU A 154 -12.95 -5.74 0.55
N LEU A 155 -12.04 -5.37 1.47
CA LEU A 155 -10.61 -5.25 1.15
C LEU A 155 -10.03 -6.58 0.63
N LEU A 156 -10.62 -7.73 1.01
CA LEU A 156 -10.23 -9.05 0.52
C LEU A 156 -10.53 -9.27 -0.97
N LYS A 157 -11.24 -8.37 -1.65
CA LYS A 157 -11.47 -8.45 -3.11
C LYS A 157 -10.18 -8.41 -3.93
N VAL A 158 -9.06 -8.02 -3.32
CA VAL A 158 -7.73 -8.14 -3.93
C VAL A 158 -7.25 -9.58 -4.09
N GLU A 159 -7.86 -10.54 -3.40
CA GLU A 159 -7.47 -11.95 -3.48
C GLU A 159 -8.10 -12.65 -4.69
N ASP A 160 -7.35 -13.56 -5.31
CA ASP A 160 -7.82 -14.37 -6.44
C ASP A 160 -9.09 -15.18 -6.10
N ASP A 161 -9.21 -15.64 -4.85
CA ASP A 161 -10.37 -16.37 -4.31
C ASP A 161 -10.93 -15.65 -3.09
N TYR A 162 -11.57 -14.51 -3.36
CA TYR A 162 -12.22 -13.65 -2.37
C TYR A 162 -13.20 -14.40 -1.45
N GLU A 163 -14.08 -15.25 -2.01
CA GLU A 163 -15.10 -15.96 -1.22
C GLU A 163 -14.45 -16.87 -0.18
N ASN A 164 -13.39 -17.59 -0.57
CA ASN A 164 -12.65 -18.45 0.33
C ASN A 164 -11.84 -17.65 1.35
N ALA A 165 -11.24 -16.52 0.97
CA ALA A 165 -10.57 -15.62 1.91
C ALA A 165 -11.55 -15.14 3.01
N GLN A 166 -12.76 -14.73 2.62
CA GLN A 166 -13.81 -14.36 3.57
C GLN A 166 -14.23 -15.53 4.47
N MET A 167 -14.41 -16.72 3.90
CA MET A 167 -14.77 -17.91 4.68
C MET A 167 -13.70 -18.27 5.72
N ARG A 168 -12.41 -18.18 5.37
CA ARG A 168 -11.29 -18.44 6.30
C ARG A 168 -11.27 -17.44 7.45
N ALA A 169 -11.44 -16.15 7.15
CA ALA A 169 -11.50 -15.10 8.16
C ALA A 169 -12.70 -15.29 9.10
N ALA A 170 -13.89 -15.53 8.53
CA ALA A 170 -15.10 -15.79 9.31
C ALA A 170 -15.00 -17.05 10.18
N PHE A 171 -14.37 -18.12 9.67
CA PHE A 171 -14.15 -19.34 10.45
C PHE A 171 -13.21 -19.08 11.64
N LYS A 172 -12.09 -18.38 11.42
CA LYS A 172 -11.13 -18.03 12.48
C LYS A 172 -11.80 -17.20 13.57
N TRP A 173 -12.61 -16.22 13.18
CA TRP A 173 -13.40 -15.41 14.12
C TRP A 173 -14.35 -16.26 14.97
N ARG A 174 -15.11 -17.16 14.34
CA ARG A 174 -16.07 -18.02 15.05
C ARG A 174 -15.40 -18.96 16.05
N VAL A 175 -14.23 -19.49 15.72
CA VAL A 175 -13.47 -20.36 16.63
C VAL A 175 -13.03 -19.56 17.85
N ASP A 176 -12.48 -18.37 17.66
CA ASP A 176 -11.99 -17.51 18.75
C ASP A 176 -13.10 -17.03 19.69
N GLU A 177 -14.32 -16.75 19.19
CA GLU A 177 -15.47 -16.38 20.04
C GLU A 177 -16.11 -17.57 20.79
N SER A 178 -15.73 -18.80 20.45
CA SER A 178 -16.28 -20.01 21.07
C SER A 178 -15.47 -20.54 22.27
N VAL A 179 -14.40 -19.84 22.64
CA VAL A 179 -13.47 -20.14 23.75
C VAL A 179 -13.65 -19.12 24.87
#